data_AF-A0A843EEK0-F1
#
_entry.id   AF-A0A843EEK0-F1
#
_cell.length_a   1.000
_cell.length_b   1.000
_cell.length_c   1.000
_cell.angle_alpha   90.00
_cell.angle_beta   90.00
_cell.angle_gamma   90.00
#
_symmetry.space_group_name_H-M   'P 1'
#
loop_
_entity.id
_entity.type
_entity.pdbx_description
1 polymer ?
#
loop_
_entity_poly.entity_id
_entity_poly.type
_entity_poly.pdbx_seq_one_letter_code
_entity_poly.pdbx_strand_id
1 'polypeptide(L)'
;HLLDEIVDFLEDNGKEVVIGSSRSTRKGQVLGCNFTSVKNLGADVYLFIGSGNFHPLGIYLFTKAPVLAIDPYSGDIREMSSYADRILRIRFARIVKAKEVTKWGIIVSSKEGQYRMKMAKEIKKLLEDEGMEAFILLMDHVNPDVLLPYMELEGFVVTACPRIAIDDSQMYKKPVITPKELEIVLNKREWEKYQLDEILFEDRYYQ
;
A
#
# COMPACT_ATOMS: atom_id res chain seq x y z
N HIS A 1 -2.44 13.36 -19.77
CA HIS A 1 -2.94 14.12 -20.93
C HIS A 1 -4.02 15.09 -20.48
N LEU A 2 -4.96 14.71 -19.60
CA LEU A 2 -5.96 15.64 -19.03
C LEU A 2 -5.40 16.63 -17.98
N LEU A 3 -4.20 16.40 -17.43
CA LEU A 3 -3.71 17.21 -16.30
C LEU A 3 -3.49 18.67 -16.66
N ASP A 4 -2.95 18.97 -17.84
CA ASP A 4 -2.63 20.36 -18.21
C ASP A 4 -3.92 21.20 -18.34
N GLU A 5 -4.96 20.67 -18.98
CA GLU A 5 -6.28 21.33 -19.09
C GLU A 5 -6.94 21.58 -17.72
N ILE A 6 -6.82 20.62 -16.79
CA ILE A 6 -7.37 20.76 -15.43
C ILE A 6 -6.62 21.84 -14.65
N VAL A 7 -5.31 21.91 -14.83
CA VAL A 7 -4.45 22.90 -14.16
C VAL A 7 -4.83 24.29 -14.65
N ASP A 8 -4.86 24.50 -15.97
CA ASP A 8 -5.25 25.77 -16.58
C ASP A 8 -6.63 26.22 -16.07
N PHE A 9 -7.62 25.32 -16.05
CA PHE A 9 -8.96 25.62 -15.53
C PHE A 9 -8.94 26.07 -14.07
N LEU A 10 -8.16 25.42 -13.20
CA LEU A 10 -8.09 25.76 -11.77
C LEU A 10 -7.37 27.10 -11.55
N GLU A 11 -6.29 27.34 -12.29
CA GLU A 11 -5.51 28.59 -12.22
C GLU A 11 -6.34 29.80 -12.73
N ASP A 12 -7.06 29.63 -13.84
CA ASP A 12 -8.00 30.63 -14.37
C ASP A 12 -9.12 30.99 -13.38
N ASN A 13 -9.45 30.07 -12.47
CA ASN A 13 -10.42 30.25 -11.39
C ASN A 13 -9.78 30.61 -10.04
N GLY A 14 -8.55 31.13 -10.06
CA GLY A 14 -7.88 31.72 -8.91
C GLY A 14 -7.33 30.71 -7.90
N LYS A 15 -6.99 29.50 -8.33
CA LYS A 15 -6.32 28.49 -7.49
C LYS A 15 -4.83 28.45 -7.81
N GLU A 16 -4.01 28.23 -6.79
CA GLU A 16 -2.61 27.85 -6.97
C GLU A 16 -2.53 26.33 -7.13
N VAL A 17 -1.91 25.85 -8.21
CA VAL A 17 -1.82 24.41 -8.50
C VAL A 17 -0.37 23.95 -8.46
N VAL A 18 -0.08 23.04 -7.52
CA VAL A 18 1.22 22.35 -7.44
C VAL A 18 1.10 20.93 -7.97
N ILE A 19 2.02 20.53 -8.84
CA ILE A 19 2.05 19.18 -9.39
C ILE A 19 3.37 18.50 -9.03
N GLY A 20 3.27 17.45 -8.22
CA GLY A 20 4.42 16.68 -7.80
C GLY A 20 5.04 15.80 -8.90
N SER A 21 6.31 15.45 -8.70
CA SER A 21 7.03 14.50 -9.55
C SER A 21 8.03 13.72 -8.72
N SER A 22 8.54 12.61 -9.25
CA SER A 22 9.64 11.88 -8.62
C SER A 22 10.59 11.33 -9.68
N ARG A 23 11.74 10.81 -9.25
CA ARG A 23 12.69 10.13 -10.15
C ARG A 23 12.05 8.96 -10.94
N SER A 24 10.98 8.38 -10.43
CA SER A 24 10.38 7.14 -10.95
C SER A 24 8.92 7.29 -11.40
N THR A 25 8.37 8.51 -11.34
CA THR A 25 7.00 8.82 -11.78
C THR A 25 6.97 10.12 -12.58
N ARG A 26 6.09 10.19 -13.59
CA ARG A 26 5.89 11.43 -14.36
C ARG A 26 5.26 12.53 -13.50
N LYS A 27 5.27 13.77 -14.00
CA LYS A 27 4.56 14.91 -13.39
C LYS A 27 3.09 14.53 -13.16
N GLY A 28 2.64 14.66 -11.91
CA GLY A 28 1.28 14.36 -11.44
C GLY A 28 0.95 12.86 -11.32
N GLN A 29 1.91 11.97 -11.57
CA GLN A 29 1.66 10.53 -11.53
C GLN A 29 2.00 9.95 -10.15
N VAL A 30 1.11 9.09 -9.67
CA VAL A 30 1.32 8.14 -8.56
C VAL A 30 1.14 6.71 -9.06
N LEU A 31 1.74 5.75 -8.36
CA LEU A 31 1.52 4.32 -8.58
C LEU A 31 1.01 3.71 -7.29
N GLY A 32 0.33 2.56 -7.37
CA GLY A 32 -0.14 1.83 -6.19
C GLY A 32 0.97 1.34 -5.24
N CYS A 33 2.24 1.42 -5.66
CA CYS A 33 3.40 1.11 -4.85
C CYS A 33 4.36 2.31 -4.67
N ASN A 34 4.00 3.51 -5.14
CA ASN A 34 4.90 4.66 -5.07
C ASN A 34 4.11 5.98 -5.03
N PHE A 35 4.14 6.61 -3.85
CA PHE A 35 3.49 7.90 -3.56
C PHE A 35 4.51 9.01 -3.33
N THR A 36 5.79 8.80 -3.68
CA THR A 36 6.87 9.78 -3.46
C THR A 36 6.55 11.16 -4.02
N SER A 37 5.87 11.24 -5.17
CA SER A 37 5.52 12.50 -5.83
C SER A 37 4.58 13.39 -5.01
N VAL A 38 3.84 12.87 -4.03
CA VAL A 38 2.86 13.65 -3.27
C VAL A 38 3.28 14.02 -1.84
N LYS A 39 4.35 13.41 -1.30
CA LYS A 39 4.68 13.51 0.15
C LYS A 39 5.10 14.91 0.62
N ASN A 40 5.65 15.74 -0.26
CA ASN A 40 6.28 17.02 0.12
C ASN A 40 5.69 18.21 -0.67
N LEU A 41 4.42 18.15 -1.07
CA LEU A 41 3.80 19.24 -1.83
C LEU A 41 3.25 20.36 -0.95
N GLY A 42 2.87 20.06 0.30
CA GLY A 42 2.33 21.07 1.22
C GLY A 42 1.00 21.69 0.78
N ALA A 43 0.25 21.03 -0.12
CA ALA A 43 -1.03 21.53 -0.61
C ALA A 43 -2.16 21.40 0.43
N ASP A 44 -3.09 22.35 0.44
CA ASP A 44 -4.28 22.35 1.31
C ASP A 44 -5.27 21.23 0.99
N VAL A 45 -5.33 20.82 -0.28
CA VAL A 45 -6.19 19.76 -0.78
C VAL A 45 -5.53 19.06 -1.97
N TYR A 46 -5.70 17.73 -2.06
CA TYR A 46 -5.21 16.93 -3.18
C TYR A 46 -6.39 16.48 -4.04
N LEU A 47 -6.29 16.74 -5.35
CA LEU A 47 -7.26 16.29 -6.35
C LEU A 47 -6.71 15.08 -7.10
N PHE A 48 -7.32 13.91 -6.91
CA PHE A 48 -7.02 12.70 -7.65
C PHE A 48 -8.00 12.52 -8.81
N ILE A 49 -7.49 12.25 -10.00
CA ILE A 49 -8.30 11.99 -11.19
C ILE A 49 -8.25 10.49 -11.52
N GLY A 50 -9.35 9.79 -11.29
CA GLY A 50 -9.49 8.36 -11.59
C GLY A 50 -10.65 7.69 -10.85
N SER A 51 -11.03 6.51 -11.33
CA SER A 51 -12.19 5.76 -10.82
C SER A 51 -11.91 4.94 -9.56
N GLY A 52 -10.66 4.50 -9.35
CA GLY A 52 -10.28 3.62 -8.23
C GLY A 52 -10.00 4.37 -6.92
N ASN A 53 -10.23 3.71 -5.79
CA ASN A 53 -10.05 4.30 -4.45
C ASN A 53 -8.67 4.05 -3.82
N PHE A 54 -7.86 3.13 -4.34
CA PHE A 54 -6.57 2.78 -3.74
C PHE A 54 -5.55 3.94 -3.78
N HIS A 55 -5.39 4.59 -4.93
CA HIS A 55 -4.48 5.71 -5.06
C HIS A 55 -4.88 6.92 -4.20
N PRO A 56 -6.14 7.40 -4.22
CA PRO A 56 -6.53 8.53 -3.38
C PRO A 56 -6.51 8.17 -1.88
N LEU A 57 -6.72 6.90 -1.50
CA LEU A 57 -6.45 6.41 -0.15
C LEU A 57 -4.98 6.60 0.23
N GLY A 58 -4.04 6.19 -0.65
CA GLY A 58 -2.62 6.35 -0.38
C GLY A 58 -2.20 7.81 -0.24
N ILE A 59 -2.69 8.69 -1.12
CA ILE A 59 -2.46 10.14 -1.00
C ILE A 59 -2.93 10.64 0.37
N TYR A 60 -4.14 10.28 0.80
CA TYR A 60 -4.68 10.66 2.11
C TYR A 60 -3.81 10.16 3.26
N LEU A 61 -3.39 8.89 3.22
CA LEU A 61 -2.61 8.29 4.29
C LEU A 61 -1.18 8.86 4.40
N PHE A 62 -0.57 9.27 3.29
CA PHE A 62 0.77 9.85 3.28
C PHE A 62 0.80 11.33 3.61
N THR A 63 -0.18 12.10 3.12
CA THR A 63 -0.20 13.56 3.28
C THR A 63 -0.94 14.00 4.53
N LYS A 64 -1.86 13.16 5.05
CA LYS A 64 -2.82 13.50 6.11
C LYS A 64 -3.68 14.73 5.78
N ALA A 65 -3.73 15.13 4.51
CA ALA A 65 -4.50 16.26 4.01
C ALA A 65 -5.82 15.79 3.37
N PRO A 66 -6.80 16.70 3.19
CA PRO A 66 -8.02 16.41 2.43
C PRO A 66 -7.71 15.89 1.02
N VAL A 67 -8.41 14.83 0.61
CA VAL A 67 -8.28 14.26 -0.74
C VAL A 67 -9.66 14.11 -1.37
N LEU A 68 -9.82 14.70 -2.55
CA LEU A 68 -10.97 14.53 -3.42
C LEU A 68 -10.58 13.64 -4.61
N ALA A 69 -11.37 12.62 -4.89
CA ALA A 69 -11.22 11.75 -6.05
C ALA A 69 -12.35 12.03 -7.05
N ILE A 70 -11.99 12.48 -8.25
CA ILE A 70 -12.92 12.68 -9.36
C ILE A 70 -12.83 11.49 -10.31
N ASP A 71 -13.96 10.85 -10.56
CA ASP A 71 -14.08 9.87 -11.64
C ASP A 71 -14.37 10.60 -12.95
N PRO A 72 -13.44 10.63 -13.93
CA PRO A 72 -13.64 11.36 -15.18
C PRO A 72 -14.69 10.71 -16.10
N TYR A 73 -15.14 9.48 -15.80
CA TYR A 73 -16.15 8.80 -16.61
C TYR A 73 -17.57 9.03 -16.08
N SER A 74 -17.77 8.96 -14.76
CA SER A 74 -19.09 9.20 -14.15
C SER A 74 -19.33 10.65 -13.75
N GLY A 75 -18.26 11.44 -13.58
CA GLY A 75 -18.33 12.79 -13.00
C GLY A 75 -18.45 12.81 -11.47
N ASP A 76 -18.44 11.64 -10.82
CA ASP A 76 -18.58 11.56 -9.37
C ASP A 76 -17.35 12.11 -8.66
N ILE A 77 -17.59 12.87 -7.58
CA ILE A 77 -16.56 13.39 -6.69
C ILE A 77 -16.72 12.70 -5.33
N ARG A 78 -15.64 12.10 -4.83
CA ARG A 78 -15.60 11.37 -3.57
C ARG A 78 -14.57 11.97 -2.62
N GLU A 79 -14.96 12.21 -1.38
CA GLU A 79 -14.03 12.58 -0.31
C GLU A 79 -13.51 11.30 0.37
N MET A 80 -12.20 11.24 0.63
CA MET A 80 -11.53 10.00 1.00
C MET A 80 -11.54 9.66 2.49
N SER A 81 -11.81 10.59 3.40
CA SER A 81 -11.68 10.37 4.85
C SER A 81 -12.55 9.21 5.35
N SER A 82 -13.82 9.15 4.92
CA SER A 82 -14.76 8.08 5.31
C SER A 82 -14.34 6.71 4.79
N TYR A 83 -13.86 6.66 3.55
CA TYR A 83 -13.31 5.44 2.95
C TYR A 83 -12.03 5.00 3.66
N ALA A 84 -11.14 5.96 3.97
CA ALA A 84 -9.90 5.70 4.69
C ALA A 84 -10.15 5.14 6.08
N ASP A 85 -11.08 5.71 6.86
CA ASP A 85 -11.49 5.17 8.17
C ASP A 85 -11.96 3.71 8.05
N ARG A 86 -12.82 3.42 7.07
CA ARG A 86 -13.30 2.06 6.82
C ARG A 86 -12.15 1.10 6.51
N ILE A 87 -11.22 1.48 5.65
CA ILE A 87 -10.07 0.63 5.32
C ILE A 87 -9.17 0.44 6.54
N LEU A 88 -8.86 1.51 7.29
CA LEU A 88 -8.04 1.44 8.50
C LEU A 88 -8.65 0.51 9.55
N ARG A 89 -9.98 0.50 9.73
CA ARG A 89 -10.65 -0.47 10.61
C ARG A 89 -10.45 -1.91 10.16
N ILE A 90 -10.56 -2.19 8.85
CA ILE A 90 -10.29 -3.51 8.29
C ILE A 90 -8.83 -3.90 8.54
N ARG A 91 -7.88 -2.98 8.31
CA ARG A 91 -6.46 -3.23 8.54
C ARG A 91 -6.15 -3.48 10.00
N PHE A 92 -6.72 -2.69 10.90
CA PHE A 92 -6.60 -2.87 12.34
C PHE A 92 -7.07 -4.26 12.76
N ALA A 93 -8.25 -4.70 12.31
CA ALA A 93 -8.77 -6.04 12.61
C ALA A 93 -7.82 -7.15 12.10
N ARG A 94 -7.23 -6.98 10.90
CA ARG A 94 -6.25 -7.93 10.35
C ARG A 94 -4.95 -7.96 11.15
N ILE A 95 -4.46 -6.81 11.61
CA ILE A 95 -3.28 -6.70 12.46
C ILE A 95 -3.53 -7.34 13.82
N VAL A 96 -4.69 -7.08 14.45
CA VAL A 96 -5.04 -7.71 15.74
C VAL A 96 -5.08 -9.22 15.60
N LYS A 97 -5.73 -9.75 14.56
CA LYS A 97 -5.73 -11.20 14.28
C LYS A 97 -4.32 -11.75 14.03
N ALA A 98 -3.45 -10.95 13.40
CA ALA A 98 -2.06 -11.31 13.14
C ALA A 98 -1.18 -11.38 14.40
N LYS A 99 -1.58 -10.76 15.53
CA LYS A 99 -0.82 -10.86 16.80
C LYS A 99 -0.82 -12.25 17.41
N GLU A 100 -1.76 -13.11 17.02
CA GLU A 100 -1.87 -14.50 17.51
C GLU A 100 -1.13 -15.50 16.61
N VAL A 101 -0.56 -15.05 15.49
CA VAL A 101 0.09 -15.91 14.49
C VAL A 101 1.49 -16.30 14.95
N THR A 102 1.78 -17.59 14.99
CA THR A 102 3.08 -18.18 15.37
C THR A 102 3.81 -18.83 14.20
N LYS A 103 3.08 -19.20 13.13
CA LYS A 103 3.64 -19.74 11.88
C LYS A 103 3.27 -18.88 10.68
N TRP A 104 4.28 -18.32 10.02
CA TRP A 104 4.14 -17.30 8.98
C TRP A 104 4.56 -17.80 7.59
N GLY A 105 3.78 -17.41 6.58
CA GLY A 105 4.21 -17.43 5.19
C GLY A 105 4.67 -16.04 4.72
N ILE A 106 5.83 -15.94 4.09
CA ILE A 106 6.36 -14.71 3.53
C ILE A 106 6.29 -14.81 2.00
N ILE A 107 5.37 -14.06 1.41
CA ILE A 107 5.04 -14.18 -0.02
C ILE A 107 5.96 -13.27 -0.84
N VAL A 108 6.72 -13.88 -1.75
CA VAL A 108 7.53 -13.19 -2.76
C VAL A 108 6.93 -13.46 -4.14
N SER A 109 6.78 -12.40 -4.95
CA SER A 109 6.43 -12.56 -6.36
C SER A 109 7.68 -12.66 -7.22
N SER A 110 7.72 -13.57 -8.19
CA SER A 110 8.78 -13.65 -9.22
C SER A 110 8.70 -12.54 -10.27
N LYS A 111 7.65 -11.71 -10.27
CA LYS A 111 7.51 -10.58 -11.21
C LYS A 111 8.57 -9.53 -10.90
N GLU A 112 9.36 -9.14 -11.90
CA GLU A 112 10.52 -8.26 -11.75
C GLU A 112 10.22 -6.97 -10.96
N GLY A 113 9.09 -6.31 -11.23
CA GLY A 113 8.68 -5.09 -10.52
C GLY A 113 8.16 -5.29 -9.08
N GLN A 114 8.04 -6.54 -8.61
CA GLN A 114 7.51 -6.90 -7.30
C GLN A 114 8.45 -7.78 -6.48
N TYR A 115 9.53 -8.27 -7.08
CA TYR A 115 10.48 -9.17 -6.44
C TYR A 115 11.21 -8.41 -5.31
N ARG A 116 11.04 -8.84 -4.06
CA ARG A 116 11.68 -8.25 -2.87
C ARG A 116 12.24 -9.36 -1.96
N MET A 117 13.04 -10.25 -2.53
CA MET A 117 13.59 -11.41 -1.81
C MET A 117 14.48 -11.02 -0.63
N LYS A 118 15.26 -9.94 -0.75
CA LYS A 118 16.06 -9.41 0.36
C LYS A 118 15.20 -9.07 1.58
N MET A 119 14.14 -8.28 1.38
CA MET A 119 13.16 -7.95 2.42
C MET A 119 12.50 -9.21 2.99
N ALA A 120 12.16 -10.20 2.15
CA ALA A 120 11.59 -11.45 2.63
C ALA A 120 12.53 -12.22 3.57
N LYS A 121 13.84 -12.25 3.26
CA LYS A 121 14.86 -12.85 4.14
C LYS A 121 15.02 -12.08 5.45
N GLU A 122 15.00 -10.75 5.39
CA GLU A 122 15.05 -9.89 6.59
C GLU A 122 13.83 -10.13 7.49
N ILE A 123 12.63 -10.22 6.91
CA ILE A 123 11.39 -10.53 7.64
C ILE A 123 11.42 -11.94 8.22
N LYS A 124 11.93 -12.94 7.48
CA LYS A 124 12.10 -14.30 8.00
C LYS A 124 12.96 -14.29 9.25
N LYS A 125 14.14 -13.67 9.17
CA LYS A 125 15.04 -13.52 10.31
C LYS A 125 14.36 -12.80 11.47
N LEU A 126 13.65 -11.72 11.19
CA LEU A 126 12.93 -10.95 12.22
C LEU A 126 11.89 -11.79 12.96
N LEU A 127 11.10 -12.60 12.24
CA LEU A 127 10.09 -13.47 12.84
C LEU A 127 10.73 -14.60 13.66
N GLU A 128 11.82 -15.19 13.18
CA GLU A 128 12.56 -16.24 13.89
C GLU A 128 13.24 -15.70 15.15
N ASP A 129 13.79 -14.48 15.11
CA ASP A 129 14.37 -13.80 16.27
C ASP A 129 13.29 -13.50 17.35
N GLU A 130 12.02 -13.37 16.96
CA GLU A 130 10.86 -13.24 17.87
C GLU A 130 10.24 -14.61 18.27
N GLY A 131 10.91 -15.73 17.93
CA GLY A 131 10.52 -17.08 18.35
C GLY A 131 9.39 -17.72 17.52
N MET A 132 9.09 -17.19 16.33
CA MET A 132 8.07 -17.71 15.42
C MET A 132 8.68 -18.52 14.27
N GLU A 133 7.88 -19.39 13.65
CA GLU A 133 8.28 -20.09 12.42
C GLU A 133 7.92 -19.23 11.19
N ALA A 134 8.82 -19.15 10.21
CA ALA A 134 8.58 -18.37 9.00
C ALA A 134 9.10 -19.06 7.73
N PHE A 135 8.29 -19.10 6.69
CA PHE A 135 8.60 -19.79 5.43
C PHE A 135 8.45 -18.86 4.24
N ILE A 136 9.47 -18.77 3.39
CA ILE A 136 9.41 -17.96 2.17
C ILE A 136 8.68 -18.75 1.08
N LEU A 137 7.67 -18.15 0.48
CA LEU A 137 6.83 -18.70 -0.58
C LEU A 137 7.06 -17.87 -1.85
N LEU A 138 7.80 -18.42 -2.82
CA LEU A 138 8.01 -17.80 -4.12
C LEU A 138 6.93 -18.25 -5.11
N MET A 139 6.21 -17.31 -5.70
CA MET A 139 5.14 -17.58 -6.67
C MET A 139 5.07 -16.47 -7.72
N ASP A 140 4.46 -16.73 -8.88
CA ASP A 140 4.26 -15.67 -9.88
C ASP A 140 3.02 -14.82 -9.55
N HIS A 141 1.87 -15.49 -9.43
CA HIS A 141 0.58 -14.89 -9.10
C HIS A 141 0.16 -15.23 -7.67
N VAL A 142 -0.20 -14.20 -6.90
CA VAL A 142 -0.69 -14.35 -5.52
C VAL A 142 -2.22 -14.30 -5.55
N ASN A 143 -2.87 -15.36 -5.07
CA ASN A 143 -4.32 -15.45 -4.90
C ASN A 143 -4.65 -16.39 -3.73
N PRO A 144 -5.91 -16.45 -3.25
CA PRO A 144 -6.26 -17.33 -2.14
C PRO A 144 -6.00 -18.82 -2.40
N ASP A 145 -6.23 -19.30 -3.63
CA ASP A 145 -6.17 -20.73 -3.96
C ASP A 145 -4.75 -21.27 -3.85
N VAL A 146 -3.75 -20.51 -4.29
CA VAL A 146 -2.34 -20.92 -4.17
C VAL A 146 -1.84 -20.95 -2.73
N LEU A 147 -2.57 -20.33 -1.78
CA LEU A 147 -2.22 -20.36 -0.36
C LEU A 147 -2.94 -21.47 0.42
N LEU A 148 -3.96 -22.11 -0.15
CA LEU A 148 -4.74 -23.18 0.50
C LEU A 148 -3.89 -24.38 0.95
N PRO A 149 -2.89 -24.86 0.18
CA PRO A 149 -2.11 -26.03 0.58
C PRO A 149 -1.30 -25.82 1.86
N TYR A 150 -0.98 -24.57 2.23
CA TYR A 150 -0.20 -24.25 3.42
C TYR A 150 -1.08 -24.18 4.68
N MET A 151 -1.66 -25.31 5.04
CA MET A 151 -2.64 -25.40 6.13
C MET A 151 -2.05 -24.98 7.48
N GLU A 152 -0.79 -25.31 7.73
CA GLU A 152 -0.06 -25.03 8.98
C GLU A 152 0.30 -23.55 9.18
N LEU A 153 0.35 -22.75 8.11
CA LEU A 153 0.66 -21.33 8.22
C LEU A 153 -0.57 -20.57 8.70
N GLU A 154 -0.44 -19.73 9.72
CA GLU A 154 -1.58 -19.08 10.37
C GLU A 154 -1.80 -17.66 9.81
N GLY A 155 -0.77 -17.04 9.24
CA GLY A 155 -0.81 -15.72 8.62
C GLY A 155 0.25 -15.55 7.53
N PHE A 156 0.09 -14.49 6.72
CA PHE A 156 0.99 -14.20 5.61
C PHE A 156 1.45 -12.74 5.60
N VAL A 157 2.73 -12.53 5.30
CA VAL A 157 3.32 -11.22 5.03
C VAL A 157 3.60 -11.11 3.53
N VAL A 158 3.07 -10.07 2.88
CA VAL A 158 3.22 -9.87 1.43
C VAL A 158 4.39 -8.95 1.14
N THR A 159 5.49 -9.50 0.63
CA THR A 159 6.61 -8.73 0.08
C THR A 159 6.52 -8.59 -1.45
N ALA A 160 5.34 -8.81 -2.04
CA ALA A 160 5.06 -8.64 -3.47
C ALA A 160 4.40 -7.26 -3.75
N CYS A 161 3.40 -7.17 -4.63
CA CYS A 161 2.60 -5.95 -4.82
C CYS A 161 1.95 -5.49 -3.50
N PRO A 162 2.18 -4.24 -3.04
CA PRO A 162 1.59 -3.70 -1.81
C PRO A 162 0.06 -3.69 -1.78
N ARG A 163 -0.59 -3.68 -2.96
CA ARG A 163 -2.05 -3.64 -3.08
C ARG A 163 -2.71 -4.94 -2.62
N ILE A 164 -2.06 -6.09 -2.77
CA ILE A 164 -2.66 -7.41 -2.48
C ILE A 164 -3.17 -7.47 -1.05
N ALA A 165 -2.35 -7.03 -0.09
CA ALA A 165 -2.72 -7.07 1.30
C ALA A 165 -3.90 -6.13 1.63
N ILE A 166 -4.15 -5.08 0.82
CA ILE A 166 -5.15 -4.06 1.10
C ILE A 166 -6.44 -4.33 0.31
N ASP A 167 -6.37 -4.32 -1.02
CA ASP A 167 -7.52 -4.44 -1.94
C ASP A 167 -8.14 -5.84 -1.87
N ASP A 168 -7.31 -6.88 -1.85
CA ASP A 168 -7.78 -8.27 -1.94
C ASP A 168 -7.99 -8.90 -0.55
N SER A 169 -7.80 -8.12 0.52
CA SER A 169 -7.79 -8.61 1.90
C SER A 169 -9.01 -9.46 2.26
N GLN A 170 -10.19 -9.12 1.73
CA GLN A 170 -11.45 -9.82 2.00
C GLN A 170 -11.49 -11.23 1.39
N MET A 171 -10.70 -11.50 0.35
CA MET A 171 -10.62 -12.80 -0.30
C MET A 171 -9.86 -13.83 0.55
N TYR A 172 -9.06 -13.39 1.52
CA TYR A 172 -8.22 -14.26 2.35
C TYR A 172 -8.82 -14.51 3.74
N LYS A 173 -8.95 -15.78 4.11
CA LYS A 173 -9.43 -16.21 5.44
C LYS A 173 -8.40 -15.93 6.56
N LYS A 174 -7.13 -16.25 6.29
CA LYS A 174 -5.98 -15.98 7.15
C LYS A 174 -5.58 -14.50 7.02
N PRO A 175 -5.02 -13.85 8.07
CA PRO A 175 -4.51 -12.49 7.95
C PRO A 175 -3.40 -12.43 6.87
N VAL A 176 -3.57 -11.50 5.94
CA VAL A 176 -2.59 -11.15 4.91
C VAL A 176 -2.23 -9.68 5.12
N ILE A 177 -0.98 -9.44 5.53
CA ILE A 177 -0.51 -8.13 5.98
C ILE A 177 0.71 -7.67 5.20
N THR A 178 0.97 -6.36 5.22
CA THR A 178 2.17 -5.77 4.65
C THR A 178 3.36 -5.86 5.62
N PRO A 179 4.60 -5.62 5.16
CA PRO A 179 5.75 -5.47 6.05
C PRO A 179 5.56 -4.37 7.09
N LYS A 180 4.95 -3.23 6.72
CA LYS A 180 4.66 -2.12 7.64
C LYS A 180 3.63 -2.48 8.71
N GLU A 181 2.71 -3.36 8.39
CA GLU A 181 1.75 -3.88 9.35
C GLU A 181 2.37 -4.93 10.26
N LEU A 182 3.31 -5.73 9.76
CA LEU A 182 4.10 -6.64 10.60
C LEU A 182 4.90 -5.86 11.64
N GLU A 183 5.50 -4.72 11.28
CA GLU A 183 6.16 -3.84 12.26
C GLU A 183 5.21 -3.47 13.43
N ILE A 184 3.91 -3.28 13.17
CA ILE A 184 2.90 -3.00 14.20
C ILE A 184 2.57 -4.26 15.02
N VAL A 185 2.45 -5.42 14.36
CA VAL A 185 2.23 -6.71 15.04
C VAL A 185 3.35 -6.98 16.06
N LEU A 186 4.60 -6.70 15.68
CA LEU A 186 5.78 -6.92 16.51
C LEU A 186 6.10 -5.75 17.46
N ASN A 187 5.19 -4.78 17.61
CA ASN A 187 5.38 -3.57 18.44
C ASN A 187 6.64 -2.74 18.08
N LYS A 188 7.12 -2.83 16.83
CA LYS A 188 8.23 -2.02 16.28
C LYS A 188 7.73 -0.74 15.60
N ARG A 189 6.42 -0.61 15.39
CA ARG A 189 5.72 0.58 14.90
C ARG A 189 4.43 0.80 15.68
N GLU A 190 4.17 2.05 16.03
CA GLU A 190 2.90 2.50 16.61
C GLU A 190 1.79 2.55 15.55
N TRP A 191 0.56 2.19 15.93
CA TRP A 191 -0.59 2.18 15.02
C TRP A 191 -0.90 3.58 14.45
N GLU A 192 -0.69 4.63 15.25
CA GLU A 192 -0.86 6.03 14.88
C GLU A 192 0.05 6.43 13.71
N LYS A 193 1.16 5.70 13.53
CA LYS A 193 2.13 5.84 12.44
C LYS A 193 1.88 4.84 11.31
N TYR A 194 0.63 4.37 11.14
CA TYR A 194 0.23 3.50 10.05
C TYR A 194 0.63 4.10 8.70
N GLN A 195 1.22 3.26 7.85
CA GLN A 195 1.71 3.64 6.53
C GLN A 195 1.45 2.50 5.54
N LEU A 196 1.07 2.85 4.32
CA LEU A 196 1.05 1.88 3.22
C LEU A 196 2.46 1.43 2.86
N ASP A 197 2.56 0.19 2.39
CA ASP A 197 3.80 -0.34 1.84
C ASP A 197 4.06 0.24 0.44
N GLU A 198 5.34 0.44 0.13
CA GLU A 198 5.83 1.02 -1.12
C GLU A 198 6.99 0.20 -1.68
N ILE A 199 7.23 0.30 -2.98
CA ILE A 199 8.39 -0.25 -3.66
C ILE A 199 9.13 0.92 -4.29
N LEU A 200 10.25 1.33 -3.69
CA LEU A 200 11.01 2.48 -4.15
C LEU A 200 12.07 2.08 -5.17
N PHE A 201 12.51 3.04 -5.97
CA PHE A 201 13.47 2.80 -7.05
C PHE A 201 14.80 2.23 -6.53
N GLU A 202 15.26 2.68 -5.37
CA GLU A 202 16.49 2.23 -4.71
C GLU A 202 16.41 0.75 -4.32
N ASP A 203 15.23 0.29 -3.89
CA ASP A 203 15.00 -1.11 -3.50
C ASP A 203 15.16 -2.09 -4.67
N ARG A 204 15.21 -1.61 -5.93
CA ARG A 204 15.41 -2.46 -7.12
C ARG A 204 16.88 -2.73 -7.45
N TYR A 205 17.80 -1.86 -7.04
CA TYR A 205 19.22 -1.97 -7.40
C TYR A 205 20.09 -2.55 -6.28
N TYR A 206 19.56 -2.65 -5.07
CA TYR A 206 20.25 -3.23 -3.90
C TYR A 206 19.70 -4.61 -3.50
N GLN A 207 19.09 -5.32 -4.45
CA GLN A 207 18.49 -6.66 -4.25
C GLN A 207 19.52 -7.78 -4.23
#